data_AF-A0AAN6H4V0-F1
#
_entry.id   AF-A0AAN6H4V0-F1
#
_cell.length_a   1.000
_cell.length_b   1.000
_cell.length_c   1.000
_cell.angle_alpha   90.00
_cell.angle_beta   90.00
_cell.angle_gamma   90.00
#
_symmetry.space_group_name_H-M   'P 1'
#
loop_
_entity.id
_entity.type
_entity.pdbx_description
1 polymer ?
#
loop_
_entity_poly.entity_id
_entity_poly.type
_entity_poly.pdbx_seq_one_letter_code
_entity_poly.pdbx_strand_id
1 'polypeptide(L)'
;MDVICTSLQAQQEVGKLATKVQTILEGACYDFGQKRMQETLQEKGWDCPESVELNIWPNELRRHKQKLVPEDLEGIGKSFDDLLDSSCHLRHTAVHRLRVTAARVEQFMSDAEVLCRLMQDEQSAETVARMRRKMQACVEEIKRNKDLLESRLKAIRKDFLWQKAVLESREQAAIAQVFSEDQECQQAVGSDLECSVKMTRLDMVVCEPCVRNATAELAPHSCGPMLKDIENTEQFRHEEEKSNGENMLIANSSRPRSQSSAPSCML
;
A
#
# COMPACT_ATOMS: atom_id res chain seq x y z
N MET A 1 -7.36 9.97 -0.09
CA MET A 1 -5.90 10.16 0.03
C MET A 1 -5.26 9.78 -1.30
N ASP A 2 -4.76 10.77 -2.04
CA ASP A 2 -4.14 10.59 -3.36
C ASP A 2 -2.87 9.73 -3.28
N VAL A 3 -2.88 8.63 -4.01
CA VAL A 3 -1.92 7.52 -3.88
C VAL A 3 -0.53 7.87 -4.46
N ILE A 4 -0.38 9.00 -5.15
CA ILE A 4 0.84 9.32 -5.90
C ILE A 4 1.80 10.25 -5.14
N CYS A 5 1.39 10.84 -4.02
CA CYS A 5 2.14 11.98 -3.46
C CYS A 5 3.14 11.67 -2.33
N THR A 6 3.42 10.41 -1.98
CA THR A 6 4.25 10.12 -0.79
C THR A 6 5.72 9.82 -1.06
N SER A 7 6.11 9.27 -2.22
CA SER A 7 7.52 8.95 -2.49
C SER A 7 8.24 10.08 -3.22
N LEU A 8 9.46 10.41 -2.77
CA LEU A 8 10.31 11.42 -3.41
C LEU A 8 10.59 11.08 -4.88
N GLN A 9 10.72 9.79 -5.19
CA GLN A 9 10.93 9.28 -6.55
C GLN A 9 9.73 9.55 -7.46
N ALA A 10 8.49 9.31 -7.00
CA ALA A 10 7.30 9.63 -7.79
C ALA A 10 7.18 11.14 -8.06
N GLN A 11 7.54 11.98 -7.07
CA GLN A 11 7.54 13.44 -7.24
C GLN A 11 8.57 13.92 -8.28
N GLN A 12 9.76 13.30 -8.32
CA GLN A 12 10.76 13.61 -9.33
C GLN A 12 10.29 13.24 -10.74
N GLU A 13 9.65 12.09 -10.92
CA GLU A 13 9.12 11.66 -12.22
C GLU A 13 7.96 12.56 -12.68
N VAL A 14 7.07 12.98 -11.78
CA VAL A 14 6.02 13.97 -12.08
C VAL A 14 6.63 15.30 -12.54
N GLY A 15 7.71 15.77 -11.91
CA GLY A 15 8.43 16.96 -12.35
C GLY A 15 8.97 16.82 -13.78
N LYS A 16 9.64 15.70 -14.09
CA LYS A 16 10.14 15.42 -15.45
C LYS A 16 9.03 15.37 -16.47
N LEU A 17 7.90 14.76 -16.10
CA LEU A 17 6.73 14.64 -16.93
C LEU A 17 6.11 16.00 -17.26
N ALA A 18 5.98 16.87 -16.24
CA ALA A 18 5.51 18.25 -16.41
C ALA A 18 6.44 19.06 -17.31
N THR A 19 7.77 18.96 -17.12
CA THR A 19 8.76 19.60 -18.01
C THR A 19 8.63 19.10 -19.44
N LYS A 20 8.43 17.79 -19.65
CA LYS A 20 8.29 17.26 -21.01
C LYS A 20 7.03 17.77 -21.72
N VAL A 21 5.91 17.87 -21.01
CA VAL A 21 4.67 18.43 -21.56
C VAL A 21 4.83 19.92 -21.85
N GLN A 22 5.52 20.66 -20.96
CA GLN A 22 5.85 22.08 -21.19
C GLN A 22 6.63 22.26 -22.50
N THR A 23 7.71 21.50 -22.73
CA THR A 23 8.50 21.61 -23.96
C THR A 23 7.68 21.29 -25.21
N ILE A 24 6.76 20.33 -25.14
CA ILE A 24 5.87 20.00 -26.26
C ILE A 24 4.95 21.19 -26.56
N LEU A 25 4.38 21.82 -25.52
CA LEU A 25 3.52 22.98 -25.69
C LEU A 25 4.27 24.20 -26.24
N GLU A 26 5.49 24.47 -25.77
CA GLU A 26 6.33 25.55 -26.28
C GLU A 26 6.62 25.38 -27.77
N GLY A 27 6.97 24.16 -28.19
CA GLY A 27 7.14 23.81 -29.61
C GLY A 27 5.86 24.01 -30.43
N ALA A 28 4.73 23.45 -29.97
CA ALA A 28 3.46 23.59 -30.67
C ALA A 28 3.00 25.06 -30.80
N CYS A 29 3.21 25.86 -29.75
CA CYS A 29 2.88 27.29 -29.79
C CYS A 29 3.81 28.05 -30.74
N TYR A 30 5.10 27.72 -30.77
CA TYR A 30 6.05 28.33 -31.70
C TYR A 30 5.69 28.01 -33.16
N ASP A 31 5.42 26.75 -33.48
CA ASP A 31 5.03 26.33 -34.83
C ASP A 31 3.71 27.00 -35.28
N PHE A 32 2.76 27.15 -34.36
CA PHE A 32 1.55 27.94 -34.62
C PHE A 32 1.88 29.42 -34.86
N GLY A 33 2.74 29.99 -34.03
CA GLY A 33 3.22 31.36 -34.13
C GLY A 33 3.86 31.64 -35.49
N GLN A 34 4.71 30.74 -35.98
CA GLN A 34 5.32 30.84 -37.31
C GLN A 34 4.27 30.90 -38.43
N LYS A 35 3.18 30.13 -38.30
CA LYS A 35 2.12 30.03 -39.33
C LYS A 35 1.11 31.18 -39.27
N ARG A 36 0.80 31.70 -38.08
CA ARG A 36 -0.37 32.60 -37.87
C ARG A 36 -0.03 33.96 -37.28
N MET A 37 1.14 34.09 -36.65
CA MET A 37 1.59 35.26 -35.88
C MET A 37 3.04 35.64 -36.23
N GLN A 38 3.47 35.42 -37.47
CA GLN A 38 4.86 35.63 -37.90
C GLN A 38 5.38 37.04 -37.62
N GLU A 39 4.53 38.06 -37.80
CA GLU A 39 4.84 39.46 -37.49
C GLU A 39 5.22 39.62 -36.02
N THR A 40 4.43 39.05 -35.09
CA THR A 40 4.71 39.08 -33.65
C THR A 40 6.05 38.40 -33.33
N LEU A 41 6.36 37.26 -33.95
CA LEU A 41 7.63 36.56 -33.72
C LEU A 41 8.82 37.41 -34.20
N GLN A 42 8.71 38.06 -35.36
CA GLN A 42 9.75 38.93 -35.90
C GLN A 42 9.95 40.18 -35.05
N GLU A 43 8.87 40.86 -34.66
CA GLU A 43 8.91 42.05 -33.80
C GLU A 43 9.55 41.77 -32.43
N LYS A 44 9.31 40.58 -31.89
CA LYS A 44 9.84 40.15 -30.59
C LYS A 44 11.22 39.49 -30.68
N GLY A 45 11.73 39.23 -31.89
CA GLY A 45 12.99 38.53 -32.10
C GLY A 45 12.96 37.06 -31.67
N TRP A 46 11.79 36.41 -31.74
CA TRP A 46 11.63 35.00 -31.40
C TRP A 46 11.91 34.12 -32.61
N ASP A 47 13.16 33.68 -32.69
CA ASP A 47 13.74 32.95 -33.81
C ASP A 47 13.74 31.43 -33.65
N CYS A 48 13.56 30.90 -32.44
CA CYS A 48 13.44 29.47 -32.16
C CYS A 48 12.41 29.19 -31.05
N PRO A 49 11.91 27.93 -30.91
CA PRO A 49 11.01 27.55 -29.82
C PRO A 49 11.58 27.86 -28.43
N GLU A 50 12.88 27.70 -28.24
CA GLU A 50 13.58 27.94 -26.97
C GLU A 50 13.65 29.42 -26.59
N SER A 51 13.44 30.34 -27.55
CA SER A 51 13.42 31.79 -27.30
C SER A 51 12.15 32.25 -26.57
N VAL A 52 11.14 31.38 -26.38
CA VAL A 52 9.84 31.74 -25.77
C VAL A 52 9.37 30.71 -24.75
N GLU A 53 9.39 31.09 -23.47
CA GLU A 53 8.85 30.25 -22.39
C GLU A 53 7.31 30.13 -22.42
N LEU A 54 6.79 29.01 -21.92
CA LEU A 54 5.35 28.71 -21.86
C LEU A 54 4.50 29.79 -21.18
N ASN A 55 5.02 30.58 -20.24
CA ASN A 55 4.25 31.64 -19.58
C ASN A 55 3.99 32.87 -20.45
N ILE A 56 4.71 33.04 -21.55
CA ILE A 56 4.53 34.17 -22.46
C ILE A 56 3.37 33.88 -23.41
N TRP A 57 3.29 32.65 -23.90
CA TRP A 57 2.28 32.21 -24.88
C TRP A 57 0.84 32.51 -24.50
N PRO A 58 0.34 32.28 -23.27
CA PRO A 58 -0.99 32.67 -22.82
C PRO A 58 -1.38 34.11 -23.16
N ASN A 59 -0.48 35.06 -22.95
CA ASN A 59 -0.79 36.47 -23.20
C ASN A 59 -0.83 36.77 -24.70
N GLU A 60 0.08 36.20 -25.48
CA GLU A 60 0.08 36.40 -26.93
C GLU A 60 -1.11 35.70 -27.59
N LEU A 61 -1.45 34.49 -27.17
CA LEU A 61 -2.61 33.76 -27.67
C LEU A 61 -3.93 34.46 -27.34
N ARG A 62 -4.04 35.16 -26.20
CA ARG A 62 -5.20 36.01 -25.90
C ARG A 62 -5.30 37.21 -26.86
N ARG A 63 -4.18 37.91 -27.09
CA ARG A 63 -4.14 39.07 -28.00
C ARG A 63 -4.45 38.70 -29.46
N HIS A 64 -4.11 37.47 -29.83
CA HIS A 64 -4.27 36.94 -31.17
C HIS A 64 -5.34 35.85 -31.24
N LYS A 65 -6.32 35.83 -30.32
CA LYS A 65 -7.39 34.84 -30.27
C LYS A 65 -8.15 34.71 -31.60
N GLN A 66 -8.32 35.82 -32.31
CA GLN A 66 -8.91 35.91 -33.64
C GLN A 66 -8.14 35.17 -34.75
N LYS A 67 -6.89 34.75 -34.48
CA LYS A 67 -6.08 33.93 -35.41
C LYS A 67 -6.36 32.43 -35.26
N LEU A 68 -7.08 32.03 -34.21
CA LEU A 68 -7.56 30.65 -34.01
C LEU A 68 -8.82 30.42 -34.84
N VAL A 69 -9.05 29.15 -35.20
CA VAL A 69 -10.26 28.74 -35.92
C VAL A 69 -11.45 28.79 -34.94
N PRO A 70 -12.52 29.55 -35.22
CA PRO A 70 -13.68 29.67 -34.33
C PRO A 70 -14.33 28.32 -33.98
N GLU A 71 -14.44 27.42 -34.96
CA GLU A 71 -15.02 26.09 -34.77
C GLU A 71 -14.20 25.26 -33.77
N ASP A 72 -12.86 25.35 -33.83
CA ASP A 72 -11.97 24.67 -32.90
C ASP A 72 -12.12 25.24 -31.47
N LEU A 73 -12.40 26.55 -31.34
CA LEU A 73 -12.65 27.23 -30.06
C LEU A 73 -13.99 26.84 -29.42
N GLU A 74 -15.02 26.58 -30.21
CA GLU A 74 -16.33 26.12 -29.72
C GLU A 74 -16.29 24.66 -29.29
N GLY A 75 -15.45 23.83 -29.93
CA GLY A 75 -15.30 22.40 -29.65
C GLY A 75 -14.53 22.03 -28.38
N ILE A 76 -13.95 22.99 -27.66
CA ILE A 76 -13.04 22.75 -26.52
C ILE A 76 -13.76 22.16 -25.29
N GLY A 77 -15.05 22.43 -25.13
CA GLY A 77 -15.83 21.99 -23.97
C GLY A 77 -15.45 22.68 -22.65
N LYS A 78 -14.54 23.66 -22.69
CA LYS A 78 -14.14 24.52 -21.56
C LYS A 78 -13.67 25.88 -22.08
N SER A 79 -13.51 26.86 -21.19
CA SER A 79 -13.09 28.19 -21.63
C SER A 79 -11.63 28.18 -22.11
N PHE A 80 -11.37 28.98 -23.14
CA PHE A 80 -10.03 29.17 -23.67
C PHE A 80 -9.09 29.79 -22.63
N ASP A 81 -9.60 30.66 -21.74
CA ASP A 81 -8.79 31.24 -20.68
C ASP A 81 -8.37 30.21 -19.63
N ASP A 82 -9.25 29.27 -19.27
CA ASP A 82 -8.91 28.18 -18.33
C ASP A 82 -7.80 27.27 -18.88
N LEU A 83 -7.78 27.03 -20.20
CA LEU A 83 -6.71 26.30 -20.87
C LEU A 83 -5.36 26.99 -20.72
N LEU A 84 -5.33 28.29 -20.99
CA LEU A 84 -4.12 29.09 -20.93
C LEU A 84 -3.64 29.25 -19.49
N ASP A 85 -4.55 29.41 -18.54
CA ASP A 85 -4.18 29.43 -17.13
C ASP A 85 -3.66 28.07 -16.67
N SER A 86 -4.23 26.96 -17.17
CA SER A 86 -3.71 25.63 -16.89
C SER A 86 -2.25 25.45 -17.35
N SER A 87 -1.89 26.00 -18.51
CA SER A 87 -0.50 25.95 -19.01
C SER A 87 0.47 26.79 -18.15
N CYS A 88 0.02 27.95 -17.63
CA CYS A 88 0.78 28.71 -16.63
C CYS A 88 1.03 27.89 -15.36
N HIS A 89 0.00 27.22 -14.84
CA HIS A 89 0.10 26.38 -13.64
C HIS A 89 0.98 25.14 -13.88
N LEU A 90 0.94 24.55 -15.07
CA LEU A 90 1.82 23.46 -15.46
C LEU A 90 3.29 23.89 -15.39
N ARG A 91 3.65 25.04 -15.97
CA ARG A 91 5.02 25.59 -15.88
C ARG A 91 5.43 25.83 -14.43
N HIS A 92 4.55 26.47 -13.64
CA HIS A 92 4.82 26.72 -12.23
C HIS A 92 5.09 25.42 -11.46
N THR A 93 4.32 24.37 -11.76
CA THR A 93 4.53 23.02 -11.20
C THR A 93 5.87 22.42 -11.63
N ALA A 94 6.24 22.54 -12.90
CA ALA A 94 7.48 22.02 -13.44
C ALA A 94 8.71 22.71 -12.83
N VAL A 95 8.71 24.05 -12.80
CA VAL A 95 9.82 24.87 -12.32
C VAL A 95 10.02 24.76 -10.81
N HIS A 96 8.94 24.83 -10.03
CA HIS A 96 9.04 24.78 -8.57
C HIS A 96 8.91 23.36 -8.00
N ARG A 97 8.81 22.34 -8.86
CA ARG A 97 8.68 20.92 -8.49
C ARG A 97 7.62 20.71 -7.41
N LEU A 98 6.47 21.35 -7.58
CA LEU A 98 5.40 21.31 -6.59
C LEU A 98 4.82 19.91 -6.46
N ARG A 99 4.47 19.56 -5.23
CA ARG A 99 3.71 18.34 -4.96
C ARG A 99 2.30 18.51 -5.51
N VAL A 100 1.96 17.72 -6.51
CA VAL A 100 0.65 17.73 -7.17
C VAL A 100 0.04 16.33 -7.14
N THR A 101 -1.28 16.28 -7.19
CA THR A 101 -2.05 15.03 -7.21
C THR A 101 -2.03 14.40 -8.59
N ALA A 102 -2.27 13.09 -8.67
CA ALA A 102 -2.40 12.37 -9.92
C ALA A 102 -3.44 13.00 -10.86
N ALA A 103 -4.60 13.32 -10.30
CA ALA A 103 -5.70 13.96 -11.00
C ALA A 103 -5.31 15.34 -11.55
N ARG A 104 -4.52 16.12 -10.79
CA ARG A 104 -4.07 17.43 -11.26
C ARG A 104 -3.09 17.32 -12.43
N VAL A 105 -2.16 16.36 -12.39
CA VAL A 105 -1.25 16.11 -13.52
C VAL A 105 -2.02 15.63 -14.74
N GLU A 106 -3.03 14.78 -14.55
CA GLU A 106 -3.89 14.29 -15.61
C GLU A 106 -4.67 15.44 -16.27
N GLN A 107 -5.18 16.37 -15.45
CA GLN A 107 -5.81 17.60 -15.94
C GLN A 107 -4.83 18.42 -16.79
N PHE A 108 -3.60 18.66 -16.29
CA PHE A 108 -2.61 19.40 -17.07
C PHE A 108 -2.33 18.76 -18.43
N MET A 109 -2.25 17.43 -18.51
CA MET A 109 -2.04 16.74 -19.77
C MET A 109 -3.25 16.80 -20.68
N SER A 110 -4.46 16.63 -20.13
CA SER A 110 -5.70 16.77 -20.91
C SER A 110 -5.82 18.18 -21.49
N ASP A 111 -5.44 19.18 -20.71
CA ASP A 111 -5.47 20.58 -21.12
C ASP A 111 -4.41 20.87 -22.19
N ALA A 112 -3.20 20.35 -22.01
CA ALA A 112 -2.13 20.45 -22.99
C ALA A 112 -2.49 19.77 -24.32
N GLU A 113 -3.11 18.58 -24.26
CA GLU A 113 -3.58 17.84 -25.43
C GLU A 113 -4.58 18.67 -26.24
N VAL A 114 -5.55 19.30 -25.57
CA VAL A 114 -6.52 20.19 -26.21
C VAL A 114 -5.85 21.43 -26.78
N LEU A 115 -4.88 22.01 -26.06
CA LEU A 115 -4.14 23.18 -26.55
C LEU A 115 -3.34 22.86 -27.82
N CYS A 116 -2.69 21.70 -27.89
CA CYS A 116 -2.00 21.25 -29.11
C CYS A 116 -2.96 21.14 -30.31
N ARG A 117 -4.18 20.62 -30.10
CA ARG A 117 -5.19 20.55 -31.18
C ARG A 117 -5.63 21.92 -31.65
N LEU A 118 -5.80 22.88 -30.73
CA LEU A 118 -6.10 24.27 -31.09
C LEU A 118 -4.98 24.92 -31.91
N MET A 119 -3.73 24.51 -31.68
CA MET A 119 -2.58 24.92 -32.49
C MET A 119 -2.46 24.17 -33.81
N GLN A 120 -3.40 23.26 -34.11
CA GLN A 120 -3.39 22.37 -35.28
C GLN A 120 -2.13 21.49 -35.34
N ASP A 121 -1.61 21.10 -34.18
CA ASP A 121 -0.48 20.19 -34.03
C ASP A 121 -0.95 18.83 -33.46
N GLU A 122 -1.44 17.98 -34.36
CA GLU A 122 -1.95 16.65 -34.00
C GLU A 122 -0.84 15.70 -33.51
N GLN A 123 0.40 15.88 -33.99
CA GLN A 123 1.53 15.04 -33.58
C GLN A 123 1.88 15.27 -32.10
N SER A 124 1.92 16.53 -31.68
CA SER A 124 2.11 16.90 -30.28
C SER A 124 0.91 16.46 -29.44
N ALA A 125 -0.32 16.68 -29.93
CA ALA A 125 -1.53 16.24 -29.24
C ALA A 125 -1.54 14.72 -28.98
N GLU A 126 -1.23 13.90 -29.99
CA GLU A 126 -1.15 12.44 -29.85
C GLU A 126 -0.05 12.02 -28.86
N THR A 127 1.09 12.72 -28.89
CA THR A 127 2.20 12.46 -27.96
C THR A 127 1.79 12.72 -26.51
N VAL A 128 1.13 13.85 -26.24
CA VAL A 128 0.60 14.16 -24.90
C VAL A 128 -0.49 13.16 -24.51
N ALA A 129 -1.41 12.81 -25.42
CA ALA A 129 -2.46 11.82 -25.16
C ALA A 129 -1.89 10.43 -24.80
N ARG A 130 -0.80 10.02 -25.47
CA ARG A 130 -0.09 8.77 -25.17
C ARG A 130 0.58 8.82 -23.79
N MET A 131 1.20 9.95 -23.43
CA MET A 131 1.77 10.15 -22.10
C MET A 131 0.68 10.10 -21.00
N ARG A 132 -0.46 10.75 -21.23
CA ARG A 132 -1.62 10.74 -20.33
C ARG A 132 -2.16 9.34 -20.09
N ARG A 133 -2.39 8.56 -21.17
CA ARG A 133 -2.85 7.16 -21.07
C ARG A 133 -1.87 6.28 -20.28
N LYS A 134 -0.56 6.44 -20.51
CA LYS A 134 0.46 5.72 -19.74
C LYS A 134 0.42 6.09 -18.26
N MET A 135 0.30 7.37 -17.94
CA MET A 135 0.20 7.82 -16.55
C MET A 135 -1.04 7.25 -15.87
N GLN A 136 -2.21 7.34 -16.52
CA GLN A 136 -3.46 6.75 -16.02
C GLN A 136 -3.32 5.24 -15.75
N ALA A 137 -2.71 4.49 -16.67
CA ALA A 137 -2.47 3.07 -16.48
C ALA A 137 -1.60 2.78 -15.24
N CYS A 138 -0.51 3.53 -15.05
CA CYS A 138 0.34 3.41 -13.86
C CYS A 138 -0.42 3.77 -12.57
N VAL A 139 -1.23 4.84 -12.60
CA VAL A 139 -2.05 5.25 -11.45
C VAL A 139 -3.00 4.12 -11.04
N GLU A 140 -3.70 3.53 -12.00
CA GLU A 140 -4.66 2.46 -11.77
C GLU A 140 -3.99 1.16 -11.29
N GLU A 141 -2.82 0.81 -11.82
CA GLU A 141 -2.02 -0.31 -11.32
C GLU A 141 -1.62 -0.12 -9.85
N ILE A 142 -1.13 1.07 -9.50
CA ILE A 142 -0.76 1.39 -8.11
C ILE A 142 -1.98 1.32 -7.19
N LYS A 143 -3.15 1.83 -7.61
CA LYS A 143 -4.39 1.75 -6.83
C LYS A 143 -4.78 0.29 -6.56
N ARG A 144 -4.81 -0.56 -7.60
CA ARG A 144 -5.15 -1.99 -7.45
C ARG A 144 -4.18 -2.70 -6.51
N ASN A 145 -2.88 -2.45 -6.65
CA ASN A 145 -1.87 -3.03 -5.77
C ASN A 145 -2.05 -2.60 -4.32
N LYS A 146 -2.40 -1.33 -4.08
CA LYS A 146 -2.71 -0.82 -2.75
C LYS A 146 -3.93 -1.52 -2.15
N ASP A 147 -5.03 -1.62 -2.90
CA ASP A 147 -6.26 -2.24 -2.42
C ASP A 147 -6.05 -3.73 -2.06
N LEU A 148 -5.25 -4.44 -2.85
CA LEU A 148 -4.84 -5.82 -2.59
C LEU A 148 -4.04 -5.93 -1.27
N LEU A 149 -3.04 -5.06 -1.09
CA LEU A 149 -2.21 -5.05 0.11
C LEU A 149 -3.00 -4.68 1.36
N GLU A 150 -3.91 -3.70 1.26
CA GLU A 150 -4.80 -3.32 2.37
C GLU A 150 -5.74 -4.47 2.75
N SER A 151 -6.27 -5.20 1.77
CA SER A 151 -7.13 -6.36 2.01
C SER A 151 -6.37 -7.50 2.69
N ARG A 152 -5.15 -7.79 2.23
CA ARG A 152 -4.26 -8.77 2.87
C ARG A 152 -3.90 -8.37 4.29
N LEU A 153 -3.58 -7.10 4.53
CA LEU A 153 -3.28 -6.58 5.86
C LEU A 153 -4.46 -6.75 6.81
N LYS A 154 -5.69 -6.47 6.35
CA LYS A 154 -6.92 -6.68 7.14
C LYS A 154 -7.11 -8.15 7.50
N ALA A 155 -6.89 -9.06 6.56
CA ALA A 155 -7.00 -10.51 6.79
C ALA A 155 -5.99 -10.98 7.84
N ILE A 156 -4.71 -10.62 7.68
CA ILE A 156 -3.63 -10.94 8.63
C ILE A 156 -3.97 -10.41 10.02
N ARG A 157 -4.42 -9.15 10.11
CA ARG A 157 -4.78 -8.55 11.40
C ARG A 157 -5.93 -9.29 12.09
N LYS A 158 -6.93 -9.74 11.32
CA LYS A 158 -8.06 -10.52 11.86
C LYS A 158 -7.60 -11.86 12.39
N ASP A 159 -6.74 -12.55 11.66
CA ASP A 159 -6.16 -13.83 12.06
C ASP A 159 -5.36 -13.71 13.37
N PHE A 160 -4.47 -12.71 13.46
CA PHE A 160 -3.74 -12.44 14.71
C PHE A 160 -4.66 -12.14 15.90
N LEU A 161 -5.73 -11.37 15.69
CA LEU A 161 -6.71 -11.10 16.75
C LEU A 161 -7.45 -12.36 17.19
N TRP A 162 -7.78 -13.25 16.25
CA TRP A 162 -8.40 -14.52 16.55
C TRP A 162 -7.45 -15.44 17.33
N GLN A 163 -6.20 -15.59 16.87
CA GLN A 163 -5.18 -16.39 17.57
C GLN A 163 -4.93 -15.88 18.99
N LYS A 164 -4.86 -14.55 19.16
CA LYS A 164 -4.71 -13.94 20.48
C LYS A 164 -5.87 -14.28 21.41
N ALA A 165 -7.12 -14.19 20.93
CA ALA A 165 -8.30 -14.54 21.74
C ALA A 165 -8.31 -16.03 22.13
N VAL A 166 -7.90 -16.92 21.22
CA VAL A 166 -7.75 -18.35 21.51
C VAL A 166 -6.70 -18.59 22.59
N LEU A 167 -5.54 -17.94 22.48
CA LEU A 167 -4.48 -18.06 23.47
C LEU A 167 -4.91 -17.52 24.84
N GLU A 168 -5.55 -16.35 24.89
CA GLU A 168 -6.09 -15.76 26.12
C GLU A 168 -7.12 -16.69 26.78
N SER A 169 -8.00 -17.33 26.01
CA SER A 169 -8.95 -18.31 26.55
C SER A 169 -8.27 -19.55 27.12
N ARG A 170 -7.19 -20.02 26.49
CA ARG A 170 -6.43 -21.19 26.96
C ARG A 170 -5.63 -20.86 28.22
N GLU A 171 -5.01 -19.70 28.27
CA GLU A 171 -4.32 -19.19 29.46
C GLU A 171 -5.29 -19.09 30.64
N GLN A 172 -6.45 -18.47 30.45
CA GLN A 172 -7.43 -18.32 31.51
C GLN A 172 -7.97 -19.67 32.02
N ALA A 173 -8.18 -20.63 31.12
CA ALA A 173 -8.60 -21.98 31.49
C ALA A 173 -7.52 -22.72 32.31
N ALA A 174 -6.26 -22.66 31.89
CA ALA A 174 -5.15 -23.27 32.60
C ALA A 174 -4.96 -22.64 34.00
N ILE A 175 -5.07 -21.31 34.09
CA ILE A 175 -5.02 -20.60 35.37
C ILE A 175 -6.16 -21.09 36.30
N ALA A 176 -7.40 -21.12 35.79
CA ALA A 176 -8.55 -21.55 36.58
C ALA A 176 -8.43 -23.00 37.07
N GLN A 177 -7.90 -23.89 36.22
CA GLN A 177 -7.63 -25.28 36.57
C GLN A 177 -6.65 -25.38 37.75
N VAL A 178 -5.50 -24.73 37.65
CA VAL A 178 -4.48 -24.74 38.72
C VAL A 178 -5.05 -24.21 40.03
N PHE A 179 -5.87 -23.15 40.00
CA PHE A 179 -6.54 -22.63 41.21
C PHE A 179 -7.54 -23.62 41.81
N SER A 180 -8.30 -24.35 40.98
CA SER A 180 -9.24 -25.38 41.46
C SER A 180 -8.49 -26.54 42.13
N GLU A 181 -7.42 -27.02 41.49
CA GLU A 181 -6.59 -28.11 42.02
C GLU A 181 -5.92 -27.73 43.35
N ASP A 182 -5.39 -26.51 43.46
CA ASP A 182 -4.84 -25.97 44.71
C ASP A 182 -5.91 -25.88 45.81
N GLN A 183 -7.12 -25.40 45.49
CA GLN A 183 -8.23 -25.31 46.44
C GLN A 183 -8.65 -26.71 46.97
N GLU A 184 -8.72 -27.71 46.10
CA GLU A 184 -9.03 -29.09 46.48
C GLU A 184 -7.95 -29.68 47.40
N CYS A 185 -6.68 -29.46 47.07
CA CYS A 185 -5.56 -29.89 47.91
C CYS A 185 -5.60 -29.23 49.30
N GLN A 186 -5.87 -27.93 49.36
CA GLN A 186 -5.99 -27.20 50.63
C GLN A 186 -7.14 -27.73 51.49
N GLN A 187 -8.29 -28.09 50.89
CA GLN A 187 -9.43 -28.66 51.61
C GLN A 187 -9.13 -30.06 52.16
N ALA A 188 -8.46 -30.90 51.38
CA ALA A 188 -8.07 -32.25 51.81
C ALA A 188 -7.09 -32.18 53.00
N VAL A 189 -6.03 -31.38 52.88
CA VAL A 189 -5.04 -31.18 53.96
C VAL A 189 -5.71 -30.59 55.20
N GLY A 190 -6.61 -29.61 55.04
CA GLY A 190 -7.36 -29.02 56.15
C GLY A 190 -8.22 -30.05 56.89
N SER A 191 -8.89 -30.94 56.16
CA SER A 191 -9.72 -32.01 56.72
C SER A 191 -8.88 -33.05 57.48
N ASP A 192 -7.74 -33.45 56.92
CA ASP A 192 -6.81 -34.41 57.55
C ASP A 192 -6.22 -33.85 58.86
N LEU A 193 -5.84 -32.56 58.85
CA LEU A 193 -5.38 -31.87 60.05
C LEU A 193 -6.48 -31.79 61.11
N GLU A 194 -7.72 -31.49 60.72
CA GLU A 194 -8.86 -31.44 61.65
C GLU A 194 -9.14 -32.82 62.28
N CYS A 195 -9.11 -33.88 61.49
CA CYS A 195 -9.22 -35.26 61.97
C CYS A 195 -8.11 -35.60 62.98
N SER A 196 -6.87 -35.24 62.68
CA SER A 196 -5.70 -35.49 63.54
C SER A 196 -5.81 -34.76 64.89
N VAL A 197 -6.31 -33.52 64.89
CA VAL A 197 -6.57 -32.74 66.10
C VAL A 197 -7.70 -33.34 66.94
N LYS A 198 -8.76 -33.86 66.31
CA LYS A 198 -9.85 -34.55 67.02
C LYS A 198 -9.37 -35.86 67.66
N MET A 199 -8.50 -36.60 66.99
CA MET A 199 -7.93 -37.84 67.52
C MET A 199 -7.02 -37.59 68.73
N THR A 200 -6.17 -36.57 68.69
CA THR A 200 -5.32 -36.18 69.84
C THR A 200 -6.10 -35.57 71.00
N ARG A 201 -7.28 -34.99 70.75
CA ARG A 201 -8.23 -34.62 71.83
C ARG A 201 -8.92 -35.82 72.47
N LEU A 202 -8.91 -36.98 71.83
CA LEU A 202 -9.53 -38.23 72.29
C LEU A 202 -8.48 -39.29 72.67
N ASP A 203 -7.39 -38.90 73.33
CA ASP A 203 -6.56 -39.87 74.04
C ASP A 203 -7.13 -40.15 75.44
N MET A 204 -8.06 -41.12 75.51
CA MET A 204 -8.05 -42.19 76.52
C MET A 204 -9.20 -43.20 76.34
N VAL A 205 -9.34 -43.87 75.19
CA VAL A 205 -9.89 -45.25 75.18
C VAL A 205 -9.21 -46.07 74.10
N VAL A 206 -8.35 -46.99 74.53
CA VAL A 206 -7.81 -48.07 73.71
C VAL A 206 -8.94 -49.00 73.28
N CYS A 207 -9.06 -49.28 71.99
CA CYS A 207 -9.69 -50.53 71.54
C CYS A 207 -9.01 -51.04 70.26
N GLU A 208 -8.16 -52.05 70.43
CA GLU A 208 -7.83 -53.03 69.39
C GLU A 208 -8.55 -54.35 69.75
N PRO A 209 -8.94 -55.21 68.78
CA PRO A 209 -8.24 -55.42 67.51
C PRO A 209 -9.15 -55.51 66.26
N CYS A 210 -8.80 -54.75 65.21
CA CYS A 210 -9.12 -55.10 63.82
C CYS A 210 -7.84 -55.19 63.00
N VAL A 211 -7.02 -56.19 63.32
CA VAL A 211 -6.02 -56.75 62.38
C VAL A 211 -6.75 -57.77 61.50
N ARG A 212 -7.06 -57.41 60.25
CA ARG A 212 -7.16 -58.32 59.08
C ARG A 212 -7.49 -57.57 57.78
N ASN A 213 -6.44 -57.11 57.11
CA ASN A 213 -6.14 -57.34 55.67
C ASN A 213 -5.09 -56.32 55.21
N ALA A 214 -3.82 -56.68 55.40
CA ALA A 214 -2.71 -56.07 54.70
C ALA A 214 -2.59 -56.75 53.33
N THR A 215 -3.12 -56.12 52.29
CA THR A 215 -2.57 -56.14 50.91
C THR A 215 -3.22 -55.02 50.12
N ALA A 216 -2.63 -53.82 50.16
CA ALA A 216 -2.61 -52.85 49.06
C ALA A 216 -1.70 -51.67 49.47
N GLU A 217 -0.57 -51.58 48.77
CA GLU A 217 0.28 -50.42 48.51
C GLU A 217 0.18 -49.18 49.43
N LEU A 218 1.18 -49.04 50.30
CA LEU A 218 1.62 -47.73 50.78
C LEU A 218 2.56 -47.13 49.75
N ALA A 219 2.06 -46.22 48.91
CA ALA A 219 2.89 -45.22 48.27
C ALA A 219 2.87 -43.95 49.14
N PRO A 220 4.02 -43.31 49.41
CA PRO A 220 4.06 -42.10 50.21
C PRO A 220 3.47 -40.94 49.41
N HIS A 221 2.50 -40.24 50.00
CA HIS A 221 2.08 -38.92 49.56
C HIS A 221 3.22 -37.93 49.80
N SER A 222 4.13 -37.84 48.83
CA SER A 222 5.13 -36.78 48.76
C SER A 222 4.53 -35.55 48.08
N CYS A 223 4.35 -34.50 48.87
CA CYS A 223 4.18 -33.15 48.34
C CYS A 223 5.49 -32.70 47.66
N GLY A 224 5.54 -32.79 46.33
CA GLY A 224 6.42 -32.07 45.38
C GLY A 224 7.77 -32.72 45.00
N PRO A 225 8.40 -32.35 43.84
CA PRO A 225 8.06 -31.24 42.93
C PRO A 225 8.04 -31.59 41.42
N MET A 226 7.74 -30.56 40.61
CA MET A 226 8.24 -30.32 39.24
C MET A 226 7.68 -31.13 38.04
N LEU A 227 7.07 -30.37 37.12
CA LEU A 227 7.39 -30.35 35.68
C LEU A 227 7.63 -31.72 35.04
N LYS A 228 6.55 -32.44 34.74
CA LYS A 228 6.53 -33.37 33.61
C LYS A 228 5.21 -33.15 32.90
N ASP A 229 5.32 -32.56 31.72
CA ASP A 229 4.38 -32.54 30.58
C ASP A 229 4.50 -31.21 29.82
N ILE A 230 5.73 -30.88 29.41
CA ILE A 230 5.99 -30.06 28.22
C ILE A 230 6.75 -30.94 27.24
N GLU A 231 6.16 -32.08 26.87
CA GLU A 231 6.57 -32.85 25.70
C GLU A 231 5.31 -33.35 25.01
N ASN A 232 4.55 -32.44 24.38
CA ASN A 232 3.59 -32.78 23.32
C ASN A 232 3.16 -31.57 22.46
N THR A 233 4.05 -30.58 22.30
CA THR A 233 3.82 -29.42 21.42
C THR A 233 4.52 -29.53 20.05
N GLU A 234 5.21 -30.63 19.78
CA GLU A 234 5.90 -30.86 18.49
C GLU A 234 5.06 -31.68 17.49
N GLN A 235 3.99 -32.36 17.93
CA GLN A 235 3.14 -33.14 17.02
C GLN A 235 2.10 -32.33 16.22
N PHE A 236 1.72 -31.12 16.69
CA PHE A 236 0.80 -30.26 15.94
C PHE A 236 1.47 -29.28 14.98
N ARG A 237 2.81 -29.16 15.02
CA ARG A 237 3.55 -28.26 14.12
C ARG A 237 3.71 -28.85 12.70
N HIS A 238 3.56 -30.17 12.54
CA HIS A 238 3.71 -30.84 11.24
C HIS A 238 2.46 -30.88 10.36
N GLU A 239 1.27 -30.55 10.87
CA GLU A 239 0.05 -30.44 10.05
C GLU A 239 -0.21 -29.01 9.55
N GLU A 240 0.26 -27.98 10.25
CA GLU A 240 0.12 -26.58 9.81
C GLU A 240 1.14 -26.18 8.71
N GLU A 241 2.32 -26.81 8.68
CA GLU A 241 3.32 -26.61 7.61
C GLU A 241 2.92 -27.24 6.27
N LYS A 242 2.04 -28.25 6.26
CA LYS A 242 1.52 -28.83 5.00
C LYS A 242 0.46 -27.95 4.34
N SER A 243 -0.33 -27.21 5.10
CA SER A 243 -1.35 -26.30 4.54
C SER A 243 -0.76 -24.98 4.03
N ASN A 244 0.33 -24.48 4.62
CA ASN A 244 1.00 -23.26 4.15
C ASN A 244 2.01 -23.49 3.00
N GLY A 245 2.44 -24.73 2.74
CA GLY A 245 3.36 -25.08 1.65
C GLY A 245 2.72 -25.11 0.25
N GLU A 246 1.42 -25.38 0.14
CA GLU A 246 0.72 -25.47 -1.16
C GLU A 246 0.29 -24.11 -1.74
N ASN A 247 0.23 -23.06 -0.93
CA ASN A 247 -0.17 -21.71 -1.39
C ASN A 247 1.00 -20.86 -1.90
N MET A 248 2.24 -21.37 -1.90
CA MET A 248 3.44 -20.64 -2.36
C MET A 248 3.87 -21.01 -3.80
N LEU A 249 3.27 -22.03 -4.42
CA LEU A 249 3.70 -22.55 -5.74
C LEU A 249 2.92 -21.99 -6.95
N ILE A 250 1.90 -21.14 -6.78
CA ILE A 250 1.10 -20.61 -7.90
C ILE A 250 1.57 -19.21 -8.39
N ALA A 251 2.59 -18.60 -7.77
CA ALA A 251 2.97 -17.21 -8.08
C ALA A 251 4.21 -17.03 -9.00
N ASN A 252 4.79 -18.09 -9.56
CA ASN A 252 5.98 -17.99 -10.43
C ASN A 252 5.79 -18.71 -11.78
N SER A 253 4.83 -18.24 -12.57
CA SER A 253 4.73 -18.58 -13.99
C SER A 253 4.09 -17.41 -14.72
N SER A 254 4.90 -16.41 -15.11
CA SER A 254 4.69 -15.49 -16.24
C SER A 254 5.67 -14.33 -16.16
N ARG A 255 6.93 -14.56 -16.56
CA ARG A 255 7.86 -13.49 -16.92
C ARG A 255 8.46 -13.83 -18.29
N PRO A 256 8.08 -13.14 -19.38
CA PRO A 256 8.72 -13.38 -20.67
C PRO A 256 10.14 -12.80 -20.65
N ARG A 257 11.12 -13.63 -21.07
CA ARG A 257 12.49 -13.22 -21.39
C ARG A 257 12.45 -12.27 -22.60
N SER A 258 12.78 -11.00 -22.39
CA SER A 258 13.24 -10.14 -23.48
C SER A 258 14.69 -10.51 -23.80
N GLN A 259 14.89 -11.19 -24.93
CA GLN A 259 16.21 -11.39 -25.52
C GLN A 259 16.73 -10.03 -26.01
N SER A 260 17.93 -9.66 -25.57
CA SER A 260 18.66 -8.52 -26.11
C SER A 260 19.45 -8.99 -27.34
N SER A 261 19.05 -8.55 -28.53
CA SER A 261 19.88 -8.64 -29.73
C SER A 261 20.71 -7.36 -29.85
N ALA A 262 22.02 -7.46 -29.66
CA ALA A 262 22.96 -6.46 -30.15
C ALA A 262 23.13 -6.65 -31.67
N PRO A 263 23.22 -5.57 -32.48
CA PRO A 263 23.78 -5.68 -33.81
C PRO A 263 25.31 -5.51 -33.77
N SER A 264 25.94 -6.48 -34.40
CA SER A 264 27.35 -6.55 -34.77
C SER A 264 27.76 -5.35 -35.63
N CYS A 265 28.95 -4.81 -35.34
CA CYS A 265 29.74 -4.08 -36.30
C CYS A 265 29.92 -4.89 -37.58
N MET A 266 29.77 -4.26 -38.75
CA MET A 266 30.57 -4.49 -39.94
C MET A 266 30.53 -3.25 -40.86
N LEU A 267 31.74 -2.87 -41.29
CA LEU A 267 32.15 -1.99 -42.39
C LEU A 267 32.02 -0.47 -42.19
#